data_AF-X1FIR8-F1
#
_entry.id   AF-X1FIR8-F1
#
_cell.length_a   1.000
_cell.length_b   1.000
_cell.length_c   1.000
_cell.angle_alpha   90.00
_cell.angle_beta   90.00
_cell.angle_gamma   90.00
#
_symmetry.space_group_name_H-M   'P 1'
#
loop_
_entity.id
_entity.type
_entity.pdbx_description
1 polymer ?
#
loop_
_entity_poly.entity_id
_entity_poly.type
_entity_poly.pdbx_seq_one_letter_code
_entity_poly.pdbx_strand_id
1 'polypeptide(L)'
;MVLPQLKLSKSESPAWSQVQGVLARGDIKLAEVLANMEEVSLAGWRRATEKCHLDVDFYAYQRWDTTEKLPWAILDLGTEPGHLEMELNRALA
;
A
#
# COMPACT_ATOMS: atom_id res chain seq x y z
N MET A 1 19.09 -3.02 31.64
CA MET A 1 17.92 -2.18 31.30
C MET A 1 17.13 -2.95 30.24
N VAL A 2 16.08 -3.67 30.65
CA VAL A 2 15.25 -4.48 29.75
C VAL A 2 14.13 -3.58 29.24
N LEU A 3 14.10 -3.30 27.94
CA LEU A 3 13.00 -2.55 27.34
C LEU A 3 11.72 -3.41 27.48
N PRO A 4 10.65 -2.88 28.10
CA PRO A 4 9.44 -3.65 28.36
C PRO A 4 8.84 -4.12 27.04
N GLN A 5 8.39 -5.38 27.03
CA GLN A 5 7.73 -6.06 25.93
C GLN A 5 6.55 -5.21 25.43
N LEU A 6 6.75 -4.50 24.31
CA LEU A 6 5.69 -3.78 23.61
C LEU A 6 4.66 -4.81 23.16
N LYS A 7 3.52 -4.94 23.86
CA LYS A 7 2.39 -5.72 23.38
C LYS A 7 1.74 -4.97 22.23
N LEU A 8 2.16 -5.26 21.00
CA LEU A 8 1.48 -4.84 19.79
C LEU A 8 0.08 -5.47 19.80
N SER A 9 -0.94 -4.72 20.22
CA SER A 9 -2.36 -5.11 20.08
C SER A 9 -2.63 -5.45 18.61
N LYS A 10 -3.46 -6.48 18.34
CA LYS A 10 -3.94 -6.95 17.01
C LYS A 10 -3.62 -5.99 15.85
N SER A 11 -2.35 -5.95 15.47
CA SER A 11 -1.87 -5.14 14.38
C SER A 11 -1.95 -6.04 13.18
N GLU A 12 -2.34 -5.48 12.06
CA GLU A 12 -2.26 -6.18 10.80
C GLU A 12 -0.84 -6.72 10.60
N SER A 13 -0.73 -7.90 9.98
CA SER A 13 0.60 -8.48 9.79
C SER A 13 1.40 -7.58 8.83
N PRO A 14 2.73 -7.43 9.03
CA PRO A 14 3.56 -6.63 8.12
C PRO A 14 3.42 -7.03 6.64
N ALA A 15 3.16 -8.32 6.38
CA ALA A 15 2.93 -8.82 5.04
C ALA A 15 1.63 -8.27 4.42
N TRP A 16 0.55 -8.21 5.20
CA TRP A 16 -0.70 -7.61 4.72
C TRP A 16 -0.60 -6.08 4.59
N SER A 17 0.14 -5.41 5.48
CA SER A 17 0.43 -3.98 5.32
C SER A 17 1.22 -3.69 4.03
N GLN A 18 2.12 -4.58 3.61
CA GLN A 18 2.79 -4.46 2.30
C GLN A 18 1.78 -4.56 1.16
N VAL A 19 0.88 -5.55 1.19
CA VAL A 19 -0.19 -5.69 0.18
C VAL A 19 -1.02 -4.41 0.09
N GLN A 20 -1.50 -3.89 1.23
CA GLN A 20 -2.27 -2.65 1.25
C GLN A 20 -1.49 -1.45 0.69
N GLY A 21 -0.19 -1.34 1.01
CA GLY A 21 0.68 -0.31 0.46
C GLY A 21 0.74 -0.35 -1.07
N VAL A 22 0.88 -1.56 -1.64
CA VAL A 22 0.83 -1.75 -3.10
C VAL A 22 -0.54 -1.37 -3.66
N LEU A 23 -1.64 -1.82 -3.05
CA LEU A 23 -2.99 -1.53 -3.53
C LEU A 23 -3.27 -0.01 -3.55
N ALA A 24 -2.85 0.71 -2.51
CA ALA A 24 -3.06 2.15 -2.41
C ALA A 24 -2.31 2.97 -3.47
N ARG A 25 -1.24 2.41 -4.05
CA ARG A 25 -0.35 3.08 -5.02
C ARG A 25 -0.44 2.51 -6.44
N GLY A 26 -1.09 1.36 -6.60
CA GLY A 26 -1.00 0.58 -7.83
C GLY A 26 -1.61 1.28 -9.04
N ASP A 27 -1.06 0.96 -10.21
CA ASP A 27 -1.51 1.44 -11.51
C ASP A 27 -2.13 0.30 -12.34
N ILE A 28 -2.22 0.48 -13.66
CA ILE A 28 -2.74 -0.54 -14.57
C ILE A 28 -1.99 -1.88 -14.49
N LYS A 29 -0.71 -1.90 -14.08
CA LYS A 29 0.07 -3.14 -13.90
C LYS A 29 -0.44 -3.95 -12.72
N LEU A 30 -0.91 -3.29 -11.66
CA LEU A 30 -1.52 -3.97 -10.53
C LEU A 30 -2.84 -4.68 -10.94
N ALA A 31 -3.57 -4.13 -11.91
CA ALA A 31 -4.81 -4.75 -12.38
C ALA A 31 -4.57 -6.16 -12.93
N GLU A 32 -3.45 -6.39 -13.63
CA GLU A 32 -3.07 -7.71 -14.14
C GLU A 32 -2.80 -8.71 -13.01
N VAL A 33 -2.15 -8.27 -11.92
CA VAL A 33 -1.93 -9.10 -10.73
C VAL A 33 -3.26 -9.52 -10.12
N LEU A 34 -4.18 -8.58 -9.92
CA LEU A 34 -5.49 -8.85 -9.33
C LEU A 34 -6.32 -9.82 -10.20
N ALA A 35 -6.26 -9.67 -11.53
CA ALA A 35 -6.92 -10.57 -12.47
C ALA A 35 -6.32 -11.99 -12.47
N ASN A 36 -5.05 -12.14 -12.09
CA ASN A 36 -4.35 -13.43 -12.02
C ASN A 36 -4.37 -14.05 -10.61
N MET A 37 -5.00 -13.43 -9.61
CA MET A 37 -5.14 -14.01 -8.28
C MET A 37 -6.20 -15.11 -8.25
N GLU A 38 -5.78 -16.32 -7.91
CA GLU A 38 -6.67 -17.49 -7.76
C GLU A 38 -7.36 -17.53 -6.37
N GLU A 39 -6.73 -16.93 -5.36
CA GLU A 39 -7.21 -16.91 -3.97
C GLU A 39 -6.73 -15.64 -3.26
N VAL A 40 -7.57 -15.11 -2.36
CA VAL A 40 -7.21 -13.97 -1.50
C VAL A 40 -6.39 -14.48 -0.32
N SER A 41 -5.12 -14.76 -0.58
CA SER A 41 -4.13 -15.21 0.41
C SER A 41 -2.78 -14.55 0.14
N LEU A 42 -1.91 -14.46 1.15
CA LEU A 42 -0.53 -13.98 0.95
C LEU A 42 0.25 -14.85 -0.04
N ALA A 43 -0.05 -16.15 -0.11
CA ALA A 43 0.57 -17.05 -1.05
C ALA A 43 0.06 -16.81 -2.48
N GLY A 44 -1.25 -16.63 -2.65
CA GLY A 44 -1.88 -16.26 -3.92
C GLY A 44 -1.37 -14.92 -4.44
N TRP A 45 -1.26 -13.92 -3.55
CA TRP A 45 -0.66 -12.61 -3.85
C TRP A 45 0.76 -12.76 -4.39
N ARG A 46 1.65 -13.46 -3.66
CA ARG A 46 3.06 -13.65 -4.07
C ARG A 46 3.16 -14.32 -5.44
N ARG A 47 2.38 -15.39 -5.67
CA ARG A 47 2.34 -16.09 -6.97
C ARG A 47 1.90 -15.16 -8.10
N ALA A 48 0.85 -14.37 -7.88
CA ALA A 48 0.33 -13.46 -8.89
C ALA A 48 1.30 -12.30 -9.18
N THR A 49 1.91 -11.69 -8.15
CA THR A 49 2.91 -10.63 -8.33
C THR A 49 4.15 -11.12 -9.06
N GLU A 50 4.61 -12.33 -8.74
CA GLU A 50 5.76 -12.95 -9.42
C GLU A 50 5.44 -13.25 -10.89
N LYS A 51 4.26 -13.84 -11.15
CA LYS A 51 3.79 -14.17 -12.51
C LYS A 51 3.67 -12.93 -13.40
N CYS A 52 3.21 -11.81 -12.85
CA CYS A 52 3.03 -10.56 -13.61
C CYS A 52 4.25 -9.64 -13.54
N HIS A 53 5.35 -10.08 -12.94
CA HIS A 53 6.58 -9.30 -12.75
C HIS A 53 6.34 -7.90 -12.14
N LEU A 54 5.42 -7.82 -11.17
CA LEU A 54 5.15 -6.56 -10.47
C LEU A 54 6.27 -6.28 -9.46
N ASP A 55 6.88 -5.11 -9.57
CA ASP A 55 7.85 -4.62 -8.58
C ASP A 55 7.11 -4.14 -7.32
N VAL A 56 6.94 -5.05 -6.36
CA VAL A 56 6.26 -4.78 -5.08
C VAL A 56 6.96 -3.69 -4.27
N ASP A 57 8.29 -3.67 -4.30
CA ASP A 57 9.10 -2.76 -3.48
C ASP A 57 8.97 -1.31 -3.97
N PHE A 58 8.90 -1.13 -5.29
CA PHE A 58 8.60 0.17 -5.91
C PHE A 58 7.31 0.79 -5.33
N TYR A 59 6.22 0.02 -5.26
CA TYR A 59 4.95 0.55 -4.74
C TYR A 59 4.93 0.69 -3.21
N ALA A 60 5.52 -0.26 -2.48
CA ALA A 60 5.37 -0.32 -1.02
C ALA A 60 6.40 0.51 -0.24
N TYR A 61 7.61 0.69 -0.77
CA TYR A 61 8.76 1.21 0.01
C TYR A 61 9.36 2.50 -0.50
N GLN A 62 8.90 3.01 -1.64
CA GLN A 62 9.31 4.33 -2.12
C GLN A 62 8.64 5.45 -1.31
N ARG A 63 9.30 6.61 -1.20
CA ARG A 63 8.65 7.86 -0.80
C ARG A 63 7.95 8.48 -1.99
N TRP A 64 6.68 8.83 -1.80
CA TRP A 64 5.85 9.45 -2.82
C TRP A 64 5.64 10.91 -2.45
N ASP A 65 5.96 11.81 -3.37
CA ASP A 65 5.70 13.23 -3.18
C ASP A 65 4.19 13.49 -3.29
N THR A 66 3.67 14.45 -2.51
CA THR A 66 2.22 14.74 -2.56
C THR A 66 1.80 15.41 -3.87
N THR A 67 2.76 15.95 -4.62
CA THR A 67 2.54 16.50 -5.96
C THR A 67 2.44 15.43 -7.06
N GLU A 68 2.83 14.18 -6.77
CA GLU A 68 2.70 13.08 -7.72
C GLU A 68 1.25 12.68 -7.89
N LYS A 69 0.80 12.61 -9.15
CA LYS A 69 -0.54 12.12 -9.47
C LYS A 69 -0.57 10.60 -9.40
N LEU A 70 -1.25 10.08 -8.39
CA LEU A 70 -1.52 8.65 -8.30
C LEU A 70 -2.53 8.23 -9.39
N PRO A 71 -2.44 6.98 -9.89
CA PRO A 71 -3.40 6.44 -10.86
C PRO A 71 -4.86 6.57 -10.40
N TRP A 72 -5.12 6.43 -9.09
CA TRP A 72 -6.43 6.56 -8.48
C TRP A 72 -6.93 8.01 -8.31
N ALA A 73 -6.11 9.03 -8.62
CA ALA A 73 -6.53 10.44 -8.55
C ALA A 73 -7.66 10.80 -9.53
N ILE A 74 -8.00 9.89 -10.45
CA ILE A 74 -9.17 9.99 -11.32
C ILE A 74 -10.50 9.79 -10.56
N LEU A 75 -10.46 9.18 -9.38
CA LEU A 75 -11.63 8.92 -8.56
C LEU A 75 -11.87 10.10 -7.62
N ASP A 76 -13.06 10.67 -7.68
CA ASP A 76 -13.52 11.61 -6.65
C ASP A 76 -14.02 10.82 -5.43
N LEU A 77 -13.28 10.91 -4.33
CA LEU A 77 -13.58 10.23 -3.07
C LEU A 77 -14.29 11.16 -2.06
N GLY A 78 -14.70 12.37 -2.48
CA GLY A 78 -15.29 13.36 -1.59
C GLY A 78 -14.33 13.93 -0.55
N THR A 79 -13.02 13.69 -0.72
CA THR A 79 -11.97 14.23 0.13
C THR A 79 -11.03 15.09 -0.70
N GLU A 80 -10.88 16.35 -0.31
CA GLU A 80 -9.95 17.26 -0.95
C GLU A 80 -8.48 16.83 -0.72
N PRO A 81 -7.65 16.72 -1.77
CA PRO A 81 -6.25 16.31 -1.63
C PRO A 81 -5.47 17.17 -0.61
N GLY A 82 -5.70 18.48 -0.58
CA GLY A 82 -5.06 19.38 0.39
C GLY A 82 -5.40 19.07 1.85
N HIS A 83 -6.57 18.49 2.12
CA HIS A 83 -6.91 18.00 3.46
C HIS A 83 -6.04 16.79 3.85
N LEU A 84 -5.82 15.86 2.92
CA LEU A 84 -4.96 14.69 3.14
C LEU A 84 -3.49 15.10 3.33
N GLU A 85 -3.00 16.07 2.56
CA GLU A 85 -1.65 16.64 2.74
C GLU A 85 -1.47 17.29 4.12
N MET A 86 -2.48 18.03 4.58
CA MET A 86 -2.47 18.63 5.92
C MET A 86 -2.38 17.54 7.00
N GLU A 87 -3.21 16.49 6.92
CA GLU A 87 -3.18 15.40 7.89
C GLU A 87 -1.85 14.62 7.86
N LEU A 88 -1.26 14.42 6.67
CA LEU A 88 0.08 13.84 6.53
C LEU A 88 1.14 14.70 7.25
N ASN A 89 1.14 16.01 7.02
CA ASN A 89 2.07 16.93 7.67
C ASN A 89 1.93 16.92 9.20
N ARG A 90 0.71 16.79 9.72
CA ARG A 90 0.47 16.65 11.16
C ARG A 90 0.99 15.34 11.74
N ALA A 91 0.95 14.25 10.98
CA ALA A 91 1.46 12.95 11.42
C ALA A 91 2.99 12.86 11.39
N LEU A 92 3.65 13.68 10.56
CA LEU A 92 5.11 13.74 10.44
C LEU A 92 5.76 14.72 11.43
N ALA A 93 4.99 15.62 12.04
CA ALA A 93 5.44 16.58 13.05
C ALA A 93 5.61 15.92 14.42
#